data_AF-A0A6I7PVJ8-F1
#
_entry.id   AF-A0A6I7PVJ8-F1
#
_cell.length_a   1.000
_cell.length_b   1.000
_cell.length_c   1.000
_cell.angle_alpha   90.00
_cell.angle_beta   90.00
_cell.angle_gamma   90.00
#
_symmetry.space_group_name_H-M   'P 1'
#
loop_
_entity.id
_entity.type
_entity.pdbx_description
1 polymer ?
#
loop_
_entity_poly.entity_id
_entity_poly.type
_entity_poly.pdbx_seq_one_letter_code
_entity_poly.pdbx_strand_id
1 'polypeptide(L)'
;MQQPPQQPPHDAPLPLIAGDVTADVVGVAPVSIHSDLYYDLTLRVDPASDRGLLLRVPSHACPRPPTPGDRVRLGLLMGQVSSLQYVG
;
A
#
# COMPACT_ATOMS: atom_id res chain seq x y z
N MET A 1 36.82 -18.83 -6.45
CA MET A 1 36.21 -17.68 -5.77
C MET A 1 34.76 -17.61 -6.22
N GLN A 2 33.80 -17.99 -5.38
CA GLN A 2 32.38 -18.01 -5.74
C GLN A 2 31.78 -16.65 -5.41
N GLN A 3 31.15 -15.99 -6.39
CA GLN A 3 30.39 -14.76 -6.15
C GLN A 3 29.19 -15.07 -5.24
N PRO A 4 28.91 -14.23 -4.23
CA PRO A 4 27.74 -14.42 -3.37
C PRO A 4 26.45 -14.26 -4.21
N PRO A 5 25.36 -14.96 -3.83
CA PRO A 5 24.09 -14.89 -4.53
C PRO A 5 23.57 -13.45 -4.53
N GLN A 6 23.30 -12.90 -5.71
CA GLN A 6 22.69 -11.59 -5.83
C GLN A 6 21.24 -11.69 -5.35
N GLN A 7 20.92 -10.96 -4.27
CA GLN A 7 19.56 -10.79 -3.81
C GLN A 7 18.73 -10.13 -4.93
N PRO A 8 17.52 -10.60 -5.24
CA PRO A 8 16.63 -9.93 -6.18
C PRO A 8 16.36 -8.49 -5.70
N PRO A 9 16.12 -7.52 -6.61
CA PRO A 9 15.84 -6.15 -6.21
C PRO A 9 14.63 -6.15 -5.29
N HIS A 10 14.85 -5.74 -4.04
CA HIS A 10 13.79 -5.54 -3.08
C HIS A 10 12.76 -4.58 -3.70
N ASP A 11 11.47 -4.90 -3.54
CA ASP A 11 10.37 -3.94 -3.67
C ASP A 11 10.86 -2.59 -3.15
N ALA A 12 10.84 -1.57 -4.01
CA ALA A 12 11.33 -0.26 -3.65
C ALA A 12 10.67 0.14 -2.33
N PRO A 13 11.44 0.38 -1.25
CA PRO A 13 10.84 0.73 0.02
C PRO A 13 9.98 1.96 -0.23
N LEU A 14 8.73 1.90 0.27
CA LEU A 14 7.86 3.07 0.37
C LEU A 14 8.77 4.25 0.72
N PRO A 15 8.81 5.30 -0.12
CA PRO A 15 9.67 6.42 0.21
C PRO A 15 9.23 6.87 1.61
N LEU A 16 10.20 7.07 2.52
CA LEU A 16 10.06 7.47 3.93
C LEU A 16 9.39 8.85 4.09
N ILE A 17 8.41 9.15 3.25
CA ILE A 17 7.68 10.40 3.15
C ILE A 17 6.65 10.33 4.26
N ALA A 18 6.92 11.02 5.37
CA ALA A 18 5.82 11.59 6.13
C ALA A 18 5.04 12.50 5.16
N GLY A 19 3.80 12.14 4.85
CA GLY A 19 3.01 12.85 3.84
C GLY A 19 1.84 12.05 3.31
N ASP A 20 1.17 12.65 2.34
CA ASP A 20 -0.01 12.08 1.69
C ASP A 20 0.34 11.51 0.31
N VAL A 21 -0.15 10.31 0.01
CA VAL A 21 -0.05 9.69 -1.31
C VAL A 21 -1.45 9.49 -1.88
N THR A 22 -1.69 9.97 -3.10
CA THR A 22 -2.92 9.65 -3.83
C THR A 22 -2.64 8.49 -4.78
N ALA A 23 -3.50 7.48 -4.79
CA ALA A 23 -3.35 6.31 -5.64
C ALA A 23 -4.71 5.69 -6.02
N ASP A 24 -4.72 4.94 -7.12
CA ASP A 24 -5.83 4.05 -7.46
C ASP A 24 -5.61 2.69 -6.80
N VAL A 25 -6.65 2.14 -6.20
CA VAL A 25 -6.67 0.76 -5.71
C VAL A 25 -6.86 -0.16 -6.90
N VAL A 26 -5.88 -1.01 -7.20
CA VAL A 26 -5.96 -1.99 -8.29
C VAL A 26 -6.24 -3.40 -7.79
N GLY A 27 -5.92 -3.68 -6.52
CA GLY A 27 -6.15 -4.98 -5.91
C GLY A 27 -6.34 -4.86 -4.40
N VAL A 28 -7.16 -5.75 -3.85
CA VAL A 28 -7.47 -5.81 -2.41
C VAL A 28 -7.44 -7.28 -1.98
N ALA A 29 -6.68 -7.59 -0.94
CA ALA A 29 -6.72 -8.88 -0.28
C ALA A 29 -6.94 -8.69 1.23
N PRO A 30 -8.06 -9.18 1.81
CA PRO A 30 -8.25 -9.15 3.25
C PRO A 30 -7.28 -10.12 3.93
N VAL A 31 -6.64 -9.69 5.02
CA VAL A 31 -5.69 -10.48 5.80
C VAL A 31 -6.02 -10.31 7.28
N SER A 32 -6.08 -11.43 8.01
CA SER A 32 -6.23 -11.42 9.47
C SER A 32 -4.89 -11.70 10.14
N ILE A 33 -4.47 -10.81 11.04
CA ILE A 33 -3.22 -10.92 11.80
C ILE A 33 -3.58 -10.77 13.27
N HIS A 34 -3.32 -11.79 14.09
CA HIS A 34 -3.69 -11.78 15.52
C HIS A 34 -5.15 -11.37 15.80
N SER A 35 -6.08 -11.84 14.96
CA SER A 35 -7.51 -11.49 15.00
C SER A 35 -7.88 -10.06 14.58
N ASP A 36 -6.92 -9.23 14.18
CA ASP A 36 -7.18 -7.92 13.58
C ASP A 36 -7.26 -8.03 12.05
N LEU A 37 -8.23 -7.34 11.45
CA LEU A 37 -8.41 -7.30 10.00
C LEU A 37 -7.57 -6.18 9.38
N TYR A 38 -6.85 -6.55 8.33
CA TYR A 38 -6.07 -5.68 7.45
C TYR A 38 -6.49 -5.91 6.00
N TYR A 39 -6.12 -4.97 5.14
CA TYR A 39 -6.17 -5.12 3.69
C TYR A 39 -4.78 -4.94 3.12
N ASP A 40 -4.29 -5.96 2.42
CA ASP A 40 -3.14 -5.83 1.54
C ASP A 40 -3.63 -5.21 0.24
N LEU A 41 -3.24 -3.95 0.02
CA LEU A 41 -3.62 -3.17 -1.15
C LEU A 41 -2.51 -3.20 -2.18
N THR A 42 -2.89 -3.43 -3.44
CA THR A 42 -2.06 -3.07 -4.58
C THR A 42 -2.54 -1.71 -5.07
N LEU A 43 -1.62 -0.74 -5.11
CA LEU A 43 -1.90 0.65 -5.40
C LEU A 43 -1.15 1.10 -6.64
N ARG A 44 -1.79 1.87 -7.51
CA ARG A 44 -1.12 2.56 -8.62
C ARG A 44 -1.08 4.06 -8.33
N VAL A 45 0.12 4.58 -8.07
CA VAL A 45 0.34 6.00 -7.74
C VAL A 45 0.41 6.86 -8.99
N ASP A 46 1.09 6.37 -10.03
CA ASP A 46 1.19 7.02 -11.34
C ASP A 46 0.44 6.17 -12.38
N PRO A 47 -0.61 6.72 -13.04
CA PRO A 47 -1.35 5.99 -14.06
C PRO A 47 -0.51 5.60 -15.29
N ALA A 48 0.62 6.26 -15.54
CA ALA A 48 1.54 5.93 -16.63
C ALA A 48 2.55 4.83 -16.27
N SER A 49 2.56 4.38 -15.01
CA SER A 49 3.49 3.37 -14.50
C SER A 49 2.78 2.04 -14.24
N ASP A 50 3.37 0.95 -14.74
CA ASP A 50 2.95 -0.42 -14.38
C ASP A 50 3.43 -0.86 -12.99
N ARG A 51 4.22 -0.03 -12.30
CA ARG A 51 4.68 -0.35 -10.95
C ARG A 51 3.57 -0.11 -9.94
N GLY A 52 3.02 -1.21 -9.42
CA GLY A 52 2.17 -1.21 -8.25
C GLY A 52 2.97 -1.06 -6.96
N LEU A 53 2.39 -0.38 -5.99
CA LEU A 53 2.86 -0.30 -4.62
C LEU A 53 2.03 -1.25 -3.77
N LEU A 54 2.69 -2.11 -2.98
CA LEU A 54 2.02 -2.98 -2.01
C LEU A 54 2.04 -2.31 -0.64
N LEU A 55 0.85 -2.21 -0.04
CA LEU A 55 0.69 -1.57 1.26
C LEU A 55 -0.36 -2.28 2.10
N ARG A 56 0.01 -2.62 3.33
CA ARG A 56 -0.93 -3.16 4.32
C ARG A 56 -1.60 -2.02 5.06
N VAL A 57 -2.94 -2.02 5.07
CA VAL A 57 -3.75 -1.01 5.72
C VAL A 57 -4.62 -1.66 6.80
N PRO A 58 -4.60 -1.17 8.06
CA PRO A 58 -5.50 -1.69 9.07
C PRO A 58 -6.95 -1.32 8.73
N SER A 59 -7.88 -2.25 8.97
CA SER A 59 -9.30 -2.04 8.62
C SER A 59 -9.92 -0.83 9.31
N HIS A 60 -9.48 -0.48 10.52
CA HIS A 60 -9.98 0.70 11.26
C HIS A 60 -9.55 2.04 10.65
N ALA A 61 -8.52 2.06 9.78
CA ALA A 61 -8.17 3.26 9.02
C ALA A 61 -9.07 3.47 7.80
N CYS A 62 -9.90 2.47 7.45
CA CYS A 62 -10.77 2.48 6.29
C CYS A 62 -12.22 2.76 6.71
N PRO A 63 -12.84 3.88 6.27
CA PRO A 63 -14.25 4.17 6.55
C PRO A 63 -15.23 3.09 6.07
N ARG A 64 -14.84 2.36 5.02
CA ARG A 64 -15.49 1.18 4.46
C ARG A 64 -14.43 0.23 3.92
N PRO A 65 -14.72 -1.05 3.66
CA PRO A 65 -13.80 -1.92 2.92
C PRO A 65 -13.38 -1.30 1.57
N PRO A 66 -12.09 -1.29 1.24
CA PRO A 66 -11.60 -0.82 -0.05
C PRO A 66 -11.98 -1.81 -1.16
N THR A 67 -12.17 -1.30 -2.37
CA THR A 67 -12.54 -2.06 -3.57
C THR A 67 -11.63 -1.66 -4.73
N PRO A 68 -11.23 -2.58 -5.64
CA PRO A 68 -10.54 -2.19 -6.87
C PRO A 68 -11.33 -1.14 -7.66
N GLY A 69 -10.64 -0.10 -8.13
CA GLY A 69 -11.24 1.06 -8.78
C GLY A 69 -11.45 2.26 -7.85
N ASP A 70 -11.37 2.07 -6.52
CA ASP A 70 -11.36 3.19 -5.58
C ASP A 70 -10.14 4.07 -5.81
N ARG A 71 -10.32 5.38 -5.70
CA ARG A 71 -9.22 6.34 -5.60
C ARG A 71 -9.08 6.78 -4.15
N VAL A 72 -7.87 6.70 -3.62
CA VAL A 72 -7.61 6.94 -2.19
C VAL A 72 -6.48 7.94 -1.99
N ARG A 73 -6.58 8.73 -0.91
CA ARG A 73 -5.49 9.50 -0.32
C ARG A 73 -5.09 8.83 0.99
N LEU A 74 -3.83 8.42 1.08
CA LEU A 74 -3.26 7.70 2.20
C LEU A 74 -2.34 8.64 2.98
N GLY A 75 -2.58 8.79 4.27
CA GLY A 75 -1.64 9.42 5.19
C GLY A 75 -0.60 8.40 5.64
N LEU A 76 0.68 8.73 5.46
CA LEU A 76 1.80 7.91 5.91
C LEU A 76 2.52 8.59 7.08
N LEU A 77 2.71 7.85 8.16
CA LEU A 77 3.48 8.27 9.33
C LEU A 77 4.44 7.14 9.71
N MET A 78 5.74 7.44 9.76
CA MET A 78 6.80 6.46 10.08
C MET A 78 6.74 5.18 9.21
N GLY A 79 6.40 5.34 7.93
CA GLY A 79 6.26 4.24 6.98
C GLY A 79 5.02 3.35 7.16
N GLN A 80 4.11 3.73 8.06
CA GLN A 80 2.83 3.06 8.29
C GLN A 80 1.68 3.92 7.79
N VAL A 81 0.57 3.29 7.43
CA VAL A 81 -0.67 4.01 7.11
C VAL A 81 -1.33 4.48 8.39
N SER A 82 -1.46 5.81 8.52
CA SER A 82 -2.15 6.45 9.63
C SER A 82 -3.59 6.83 9.29
N SER A 83 -3.90 7.05 8.00
CA SER A 83 -5.25 7.37 7.54
C SER A 83 -5.47 6.96 6.09
N LEU A 84 -6.73 6.68 5.74
CA LEU A 84 -7.18 6.47 4.37
C LEU A 84 -8.47 7.28 4.13
N GLN A 85 -8.45 8.10 3.08
CA GLN A 85 -9.60 8.85 2.60
C GLN A 85 -9.93 8.42 1.17
N TYR A 86 -11.20 8.23 0.87
CA TYR A 86 -11.66 8.02 -0.49
C TYR A 86 -11.80 9.38 -1.18
N VAL A 87 -11.19 9.54 -2.34
CA VAL A 87 -11.20 10.78 -3.15
C VAL A 87 -11.93 10.52 -4.46
N GLY A 88 -13.26 10.55 -4.40
CA GLY A 88 -14.17 10.30 -5.52
C GLY A 88 -15.61 10.41 -5.07
#